data_AF-A0A3C0KGU1-F1
#
_entry.id   AF-A0A3C0KGU1-F1
#
_cell.length_a   1.000
_cell.length_b   1.000
_cell.length_c   1.000
_cell.angle_alpha   90.00
_cell.angle_beta   90.00
_cell.angle_gamma   90.00
#
_symmetry.space_group_name_H-M   'P 1'
#
loop_
_entity.id
_entity.type
_entity.pdbx_description
1 polymer ?
#
loop_
_entity_poly.entity_id
_entity_poly.type
_entity_poly.pdbx_seq_one_letter_code
_entity_poly.pdbx_strand_id
1 'polypeptide(L)'
;MISWSDSGQTHEARWRSESGASAPRRVVVVDDTLPADTAYRLACEGTGLLWQGDFQNARMLLQALMRRADRKPRKVAARAAEKVAAATPAEAFHLHRQAQAQRARVLSALLIPLEADYGIALRRAPDLRQACEEAWGPPPGERMVASLRELLGLVGAHEWRKKGVEVPALGPPPNNRIHPHYGVFSPVRGEYVDLVAAAPLPSAALAFDIGTGTGVLAALLVRRGVQQVVATEQ
;
A
#
# COMPACT_ATOMS: atom_id res chain seq x y z
N MET A 1 5.61 -18.97 -7.02
CA MET A 1 7.02 -19.07 -6.61
C MET A 1 7.82 -17.93 -7.22
N ILE A 2 8.92 -17.56 -6.58
CA ILE A 2 9.96 -16.67 -7.10
C ILE A 2 11.30 -17.40 -6.96
N SER A 3 12.19 -17.22 -7.95
CA SER A 3 13.49 -17.89 -8.00
C SER A 3 14.61 -16.88 -8.26
N TRP A 4 15.77 -17.06 -7.63
CA TRP A 4 16.97 -16.27 -7.88
C TRP A 4 18.23 -17.12 -7.74
N SER A 5 19.33 -16.63 -8.30
CA SER A 5 20.65 -17.23 -8.12
C SER A 5 21.45 -16.39 -7.13
N ASP A 6 22.08 -17.07 -6.17
CA ASP A 6 23.02 -16.46 -5.23
C ASP A 6 24.22 -17.39 -5.08
N SER A 7 25.43 -16.86 -5.29
CA SER A 7 26.69 -17.61 -5.17
C SER A 7 26.71 -18.95 -5.95
N GLY A 8 26.03 -18.99 -7.10
CA GLY A 8 25.94 -20.18 -7.96
C GLY A 8 24.85 -21.19 -7.57
N GLN A 9 24.10 -20.94 -6.48
CA GLN A 9 22.98 -21.77 -6.04
C GLN A 9 21.65 -21.12 -6.42
N THR A 10 20.70 -21.94 -6.88
CA THR A 10 19.33 -21.48 -7.13
C THR A 10 18.52 -21.59 -5.85
N HIS A 11 17.88 -20.50 -5.48
CA HIS A 11 16.99 -20.41 -4.35
C HIS A 11 15.56 -20.14 -4.83
N GLU A 12 14.59 -20.66 -4.09
CA GLU A 12 13.18 -20.44 -4.32
C GLU A 12 12.45 -20.07 -3.04
N ALA A 13 11.41 -19.27 -3.19
CA ALA A 13 10.50 -18.89 -2.13
C ALA A 13 9.09 -18.67 -2.68
N ARG A 14 8.11 -18.64 -1.78
CA ARG A 14 6.76 -18.22 -2.15
C ARG A 14 6.76 -16.75 -2.53
N TRP A 15 6.16 -16.43 -3.68
CA TRP A 15 5.91 -15.04 -4.04
C TRP A 15 4.64 -14.56 -3.34
N ARG A 16 4.71 -13.45 -2.62
CA ARG A 16 3.56 -12.79 -2.00
C ARG A 16 3.32 -11.45 -2.71
N SER A 17 2.10 -11.28 -3.22
CA SER A 17 1.62 -9.99 -3.71
C SER A 17 0.11 -9.88 -3.50
N GLU A 18 -0.30 -8.94 -2.67
CA GLU A 18 -1.73 -8.64 -2.43
C GLU A 18 -2.44 -8.18 -3.71
N SER A 19 -1.74 -7.41 -4.55
CA SER A 19 -2.30 -6.89 -5.81
C SER A 19 -2.47 -7.93 -6.92
N GLY A 20 -2.15 -9.21 -6.65
CA GLY A 20 -2.14 -10.27 -7.66
C GLY A 20 -1.05 -10.10 -8.73
N ALA A 21 -0.05 -9.25 -8.49
CA ALA A 21 1.04 -9.05 -9.45
C ALA A 21 1.85 -10.33 -9.60
N SER A 22 2.23 -10.68 -10.82
CA SER A 22 3.12 -11.81 -11.08
C SER A 22 4.51 -11.58 -10.48
N ALA A 23 5.19 -12.65 -10.10
CA ALA A 23 6.58 -12.57 -9.64
C ALA A 23 7.48 -11.98 -10.74
N PRO A 24 8.49 -11.16 -10.40
CA PRO A 24 9.48 -10.71 -11.35
C PRO A 24 10.18 -11.89 -12.03
N ARG A 25 10.30 -11.84 -13.37
CA ARG A 25 10.95 -12.91 -14.15
C ARG A 25 12.46 -12.95 -13.92
N ARG A 26 13.06 -11.80 -13.61
CA ARG A 26 14.47 -11.64 -13.31
C ARG A 26 14.58 -11.07 -11.91
N VAL A 27 15.40 -11.70 -11.09
CA VAL A 27 15.71 -11.26 -9.73
C VAL A 27 17.22 -11.19 -9.59
N VAL A 28 17.72 -10.13 -8.98
CA VAL A 28 19.13 -9.97 -8.62
C VAL A 28 19.24 -9.71 -7.13
N VAL A 29 20.22 -10.36 -6.51
CA VAL A 29 20.60 -10.11 -5.12
C VAL A 29 21.36 -8.79 -5.05
N VAL A 30 20.96 -7.92 -4.13
CA VAL A 30 21.55 -6.59 -3.93
C VAL A 30 21.64 -6.24 -2.46
N ASP A 31 22.53 -5.30 -2.13
CA ASP A 31 22.81 -4.87 -0.77
C ASP A 31 23.05 -3.34 -0.69
N ASP A 32 23.62 -2.92 0.44
CA ASP A 32 23.93 -1.53 0.78
C ASP A 32 24.89 -0.83 -0.22
N THR A 33 25.57 -1.58 -1.09
CA THR A 33 26.49 -1.04 -2.09
C THR A 33 25.79 -0.56 -3.36
N LEU A 34 24.52 -0.93 -3.59
CA LEU A 34 23.81 -0.62 -4.82
C LEU A 34 23.43 0.87 -4.93
N PRO A 35 23.95 1.61 -5.93
CA PRO A 35 23.55 3.00 -6.13
C PRO A 35 22.09 3.13 -6.55
N ALA A 36 21.38 4.13 -6.02
CA ALA A 36 19.95 4.32 -6.26
C ALA A 36 19.58 4.55 -7.74
N ASP A 37 20.47 5.15 -8.55
CA ASP A 37 20.24 5.31 -10.00
C ASP A 37 20.32 3.97 -10.75
N THR A 38 21.23 3.07 -10.34
CA THR A 38 21.32 1.72 -10.88
C THR A 38 20.12 0.89 -10.47
N ALA A 39 19.73 0.96 -9.18
CA ALA A 39 18.52 0.31 -8.67
C ALA A 39 17.27 0.76 -9.44
N TYR A 40 17.13 2.07 -9.69
CA TYR A 40 15.99 2.61 -10.43
C TYR A 40 15.93 2.10 -11.87
N ARG A 41 17.09 2.02 -12.54
CA ARG A 41 17.18 1.49 -13.91
C ARG A 41 16.75 0.02 -13.97
N LEU A 42 17.31 -0.82 -13.08
CA LEU A 42 16.95 -2.24 -12.97
C LEU A 42 15.45 -2.43 -12.68
N ALA A 43 14.89 -1.62 -11.77
CA ALA A 43 13.47 -1.64 -11.47
C ALA A 43 12.60 -1.21 -12.67
N CYS A 44 13.04 -0.23 -13.47
CA CYS A 44 12.36 0.17 -14.71
C CYS A 44 12.37 -0.94 -15.77
N GLU A 45 13.43 -1.74 -15.81
CA GLU A 45 13.56 -2.92 -16.67
C GLU A 45 12.72 -4.13 -16.18
N GLY A 46 12.08 -4.01 -15.00
CA GLY A 46 11.27 -5.07 -14.41
C GLY A 46 12.05 -6.10 -13.62
N THR A 47 13.29 -5.79 -13.23
CA THR A 47 14.13 -6.65 -12.40
C THR A 47 13.73 -6.51 -10.92
N GLY A 48 13.46 -7.63 -10.26
CA GLY A 48 13.32 -7.70 -8.81
C GLY A 48 14.67 -7.57 -8.12
N LEU A 49 14.74 -6.73 -7.09
CA LEU A 49 15.92 -6.44 -6.31
C LEU A 49 15.76 -7.11 -4.94
N LEU A 50 16.26 -8.34 -4.81
CA LEU A 50 16.21 -9.07 -3.54
C LEU A 50 17.26 -8.49 -2.58
N TRP A 51 16.78 -7.82 -1.53
CA TRP A 51 17.63 -7.08 -0.61
C TRP A 51 18.22 -7.98 0.48
N GLN A 52 19.54 -7.95 0.65
CA GLN A 52 20.28 -8.66 1.70
C GLN A 52 21.07 -7.73 2.64
N GLY A 53 21.01 -6.41 2.41
CA GLY A 53 21.67 -5.41 3.25
C GLY A 53 20.87 -5.05 4.50
N ASP A 54 21.11 -3.86 5.03
CA ASP A 54 20.39 -3.35 6.18
C ASP A 54 18.95 -2.90 5.87
N PHE A 55 17.99 -3.19 6.74
CA PHE A 55 16.58 -2.87 6.52
C PHE A 55 16.29 -1.36 6.43
N GLN A 56 16.97 -0.54 7.23
CA GLN A 56 16.81 0.91 7.18
C GLN A 56 17.35 1.47 5.86
N ASN A 57 18.44 0.90 5.36
CA ASN A 57 18.98 1.28 4.05
C ASN A 57 18.05 0.84 2.91
N ALA A 58 17.36 -0.30 3.03
CA ALA A 58 16.29 -0.69 2.11
C ALA A 58 15.18 0.36 2.06
N ARG A 59 14.74 0.88 3.22
CA ARG A 59 13.74 1.96 3.31
C ARG A 59 14.24 3.24 2.65
N MET A 60 15.50 3.61 2.88
CA MET A 60 16.12 4.78 2.25
C MET A 60 16.21 4.61 0.72
N LEU A 61 16.55 3.42 0.23
CA LEU A 61 16.55 3.10 -1.19
C LEU A 61 15.15 3.23 -1.77
N LEU A 62 14.13 2.67 -1.12
CA LEU A 62 12.74 2.81 -1.58
C LEU A 62 12.32 4.29 -1.69
N GLN A 63 12.65 5.13 -0.71
CA GLN A 63 12.41 6.58 -0.80
C GLN A 63 13.17 7.23 -1.95
N ALA A 64 14.41 6.80 -2.20
CA ALA A 64 15.21 7.28 -3.32
C ALA A 64 14.62 6.86 -4.68
N LEU A 65 14.01 5.68 -4.78
CA LEU A 65 13.25 5.21 -5.94
C LEU A 65 11.96 6.02 -6.12
N MET A 66 11.22 6.33 -5.04
CA MET A 66 10.03 7.19 -5.09
C MET A 66 10.35 8.55 -5.70
N ARG A 67 11.39 9.23 -5.20
CA ARG A 67 11.83 10.53 -5.74
C ARG A 67 12.20 10.45 -7.22
N ARG A 68 12.81 9.35 -7.67
CA ARG A 68 13.20 9.14 -9.08
C ARG A 68 12.01 8.84 -9.98
N ALA A 69 11.04 8.05 -9.50
CA ALA A 69 9.80 7.79 -10.23
C ALA A 69 8.98 9.06 -10.45
N ASP A 70 9.03 9.99 -9.49
CA ASP A 70 8.30 11.26 -9.56
C ASP A 70 9.09 12.36 -10.32
N ARG A 71 10.42 12.27 -10.36
CA ARG A 71 11.29 13.24 -11.04
C ARG A 71 11.34 12.99 -12.55
N LYS A 72 10.62 13.79 -13.32
CA LYS A 72 10.76 13.86 -14.78
C LYS A 72 11.70 15.02 -15.18
N PRO A 73 12.61 14.84 -16.15
CA PRO A 73 13.36 15.96 -16.72
C PRO A 73 12.39 17.03 -17.22
N ARG A 74 12.69 18.32 -17.02
CA ARG A 74 11.79 19.45 -17.38
C ARG A 74 11.22 19.35 -18.79
N LYS A 75 12.06 18.97 -19.76
CA LYS A 75 11.66 18.81 -21.17
C LYS A 75 10.67 17.66 -21.39
N VAL A 76 10.81 16.56 -20.64
CA VAL A 76 9.87 15.43 -20.66
C VAL A 76 8.58 15.77 -19.93
N ALA A 77 8.67 16.49 -18.81
CA ALA A 77 7.51 16.96 -18.07
C ALA A 77 6.65 17.94 -18.90
N ALA A 78 7.27 18.89 -19.60
CA ALA A 78 6.59 19.83 -20.48
C ALA A 78 5.83 19.11 -21.62
N ARG A 79 6.50 18.20 -22.34
CA ARG A 79 5.85 17.39 -23.38
C ARG A 79 4.71 16.52 -22.85
N ALA A 80 4.88 15.94 -21.66
CA ALA A 80 3.82 15.16 -21.04
C ALA A 80 2.61 16.04 -20.67
N ALA A 81 2.85 17.26 -20.19
CA ALA A 81 1.79 18.21 -19.88
C ALA A 81 1.06 18.69 -21.15
N GLU A 82 1.79 19.00 -22.21
CA GLU A 82 1.21 19.32 -23.53
C GLU A 82 0.34 18.18 -24.05
N LYS A 83 0.84 16.94 -23.97
CA LYS A 83 0.09 15.75 -24.40
C LYS A 83 -1.19 15.54 -23.58
N VAL A 84 -1.15 15.79 -22.27
CA VAL A 84 -2.34 15.68 -21.40
C VAL A 84 -3.32 16.82 -21.67
N ALA A 85 -2.83 18.04 -21.93
CA ALA A 85 -3.68 19.19 -22.26
C ALA A 85 -4.41 19.03 -23.61
N ALA A 86 -3.78 18.34 -24.57
CA ALA A 86 -4.39 18.02 -25.86
C ALA A 86 -5.22 16.71 -25.87
N ALA A 87 -5.21 15.94 -24.77
CA ALA A 87 -5.90 14.66 -24.67
C ALA A 87 -7.38 14.84 -24.31
N THR A 88 -8.21 13.94 -24.82
CA THR A 88 -9.58 13.79 -24.31
C THR A 88 -9.56 13.34 -22.84
N PRO A 89 -10.64 13.55 -22.07
CA PRO A 89 -10.71 13.09 -20.68
C PRO A 89 -10.43 11.58 -20.51
N ALA A 90 -10.90 10.75 -21.45
CA ALA A 90 -10.66 9.30 -21.45
C ALA A 90 -9.18 8.96 -21.65
N GLU A 91 -8.51 9.62 -22.60
CA GLU A 91 -7.08 9.44 -22.85
C GLU A 91 -6.23 9.93 -21.68
N ALA A 92 -6.58 11.08 -21.09
CA ALA A 92 -5.92 11.60 -19.90
C ALA A 92 -6.03 10.60 -18.72
N PHE A 93 -7.21 10.00 -18.52
CA PHE A 93 -7.43 8.95 -17.52
C PHE A 93 -6.58 7.70 -17.79
N HIS A 94 -6.53 7.22 -19.04
CA HIS A 94 -5.70 6.07 -19.43
C HIS A 94 -4.21 6.34 -19.19
N LEU A 95 -3.72 7.52 -19.59
CA LEU A 95 -2.33 7.92 -19.35
C LEU A 95 -2.01 8.02 -17.86
N HIS A 96 -2.93 8.55 -17.06
CA HIS A 96 -2.79 8.60 -15.60
C HIS A 96 -2.69 7.20 -15.00
N ARG A 97 -3.61 6.29 -15.36
CA ARG A 97 -3.57 4.90 -14.88
C ARG A 97 -2.31 4.16 -15.31
N GLN A 98 -1.85 4.35 -16.55
CA GLN A 98 -0.61 3.77 -17.04
C GLN A 98 0.60 4.25 -16.23
N ALA A 99 0.68 5.56 -15.95
CA ALA A 99 1.74 6.13 -15.13
C ALA A 99 1.71 5.60 -13.68
N GLN A 100 0.52 5.49 -13.07
CA GLN A 100 0.37 4.91 -11.73
C GLN A 100 0.78 3.44 -11.69
N ALA A 101 0.38 2.64 -12.70
CA ALA A 101 0.77 1.24 -12.79
C ALA A 101 2.28 1.07 -12.97
N GLN A 102 2.91 1.88 -13.82
CA GLN A 102 4.37 1.86 -13.99
C GLN A 102 5.09 2.25 -12.69
N ARG A 103 4.64 3.32 -12.02
CA ARG A 103 5.17 3.74 -10.73
C ARG A 103 5.02 2.64 -9.68
N ALA A 104 3.86 1.97 -9.64
CA ALA A 104 3.62 0.85 -8.74
C ALA A 104 4.58 -0.30 -8.98
N ARG A 105 4.81 -0.69 -10.23
CA ARG A 105 5.76 -1.74 -10.61
C ARG A 105 7.18 -1.43 -10.17
N VAL A 106 7.67 -0.23 -10.46
CA VAL A 106 9.04 0.20 -10.10
C VAL A 106 9.24 0.17 -8.58
N LEU A 107 8.28 0.70 -7.80
CA LEU A 107 8.40 0.75 -6.35
C LEU A 107 8.20 -0.60 -5.67
N SER A 108 7.60 -1.56 -6.35
CA SER A 108 7.43 -2.94 -5.86
C SER A 108 8.61 -3.83 -6.24
N ALA A 109 9.60 -3.31 -6.96
CA ALA A 109 10.79 -4.05 -7.37
C ALA A 109 11.76 -4.33 -6.22
N LEU A 110 11.73 -3.56 -5.13
CA LEU A 110 12.56 -3.81 -3.95
C LEU A 110 11.90 -4.90 -3.09
N LEU A 111 12.53 -6.06 -3.02
CA LEU A 111 11.99 -7.28 -2.45
C LEU A 111 12.69 -7.62 -1.13
N ILE A 112 11.91 -8.11 -0.16
CA ILE A 112 12.37 -8.50 1.17
C ILE A 112 12.03 -9.98 1.38
N PRO A 113 13.03 -10.83 1.72
CA PRO A 113 12.76 -12.19 2.15
C PRO A 113 12.13 -12.18 3.56
N LEU A 114 11.13 -13.03 3.75
CA LEU A 114 10.57 -13.36 5.05
C LEU A 114 10.78 -14.85 5.33
N GLU A 115 11.10 -15.14 6.58
CA GLU A 115 11.23 -16.49 7.12
C GLU A 115 9.85 -17.15 7.25
N ALA A 116 9.86 -18.44 7.56
CA ALA A 116 8.65 -19.28 7.65
C ALA A 116 7.59 -18.76 8.64
N ASP A 117 8.00 -17.93 9.60
CA ASP A 117 7.19 -17.31 10.65
C ASP A 117 6.89 -15.81 10.39
N TYR A 118 7.09 -15.33 9.16
CA TYR A 118 7.10 -13.90 8.78
C TYR A 118 8.25 -13.05 9.34
N GLY A 119 9.24 -13.65 10.01
CA GLY A 119 10.43 -12.95 10.47
C GLY A 119 11.24 -12.36 9.31
N ILE A 120 11.96 -11.27 9.55
CA ILE A 120 12.89 -10.69 8.56
C ILE A 120 14.30 -10.80 9.11
N ALA A 121 15.12 -11.65 8.49
CA ALA A 121 16.51 -11.91 8.88
C ALA A 121 17.49 -10.84 8.37
N LEU A 122 17.08 -9.56 8.35
CA LEU A 122 17.92 -8.43 7.96
C LEU A 122 18.31 -7.60 9.17
N ARG A 123 19.49 -6.98 9.11
CA ARG A 123 19.96 -6.09 10.18
C ARG A 123 19.00 -4.90 10.36
N ARG A 124 18.68 -4.59 11.63
CA ARG A 124 17.73 -3.53 12.04
C ARG A 124 16.32 -3.66 11.43
N ALA A 125 15.93 -4.86 11.01
CA ALA A 125 14.54 -5.13 10.66
C ALA A 125 13.66 -5.07 11.92
N PRO A 126 12.53 -4.35 11.89
CA PRO A 126 11.54 -4.42 12.94
C PRO A 126 10.86 -5.79 12.93
N ASP A 127 10.26 -6.18 14.07
CA ASP A 127 9.36 -7.34 14.09
C ASP A 127 8.05 -6.96 13.39
N LEU A 128 7.78 -7.61 12.24
CA LEU A 128 6.57 -7.40 11.44
C LEU A 128 5.58 -8.56 11.54
N ARG A 129 5.82 -9.57 12.38
CA ARG A 129 5.01 -10.79 12.42
C ARG A 129 3.55 -10.50 12.69
N GLN A 130 3.27 -9.69 13.72
CA GLN A 130 1.89 -9.32 14.06
C GLN A 130 1.18 -8.58 12.92
N ALA A 131 1.86 -7.64 12.25
CA ALA A 131 1.28 -6.91 11.12
C ALA A 131 1.03 -7.84 9.91
N CYS A 132 1.90 -8.83 9.70
CA CYS A 132 1.71 -9.86 8.67
C CYS A 132 0.55 -10.79 9.01
N GLU A 133 0.44 -11.25 10.26
CA GLU A 133 -0.65 -12.12 10.72
C GLU A 133 -2.02 -11.43 10.61
N GLU A 134 -2.12 -10.17 11.04
CA GLU A 134 -3.35 -9.37 10.93
C GLU A 134 -3.79 -9.13 9.48
N ALA A 135 -2.85 -9.09 8.54
CA ALA A 135 -3.11 -8.81 7.13
C ALA A 135 -3.30 -10.06 6.26
N TRP A 136 -2.50 -11.10 6.52
CA TRP A 136 -2.36 -12.26 5.64
C TRP A 136 -2.82 -13.57 6.30
N GLY A 137 -3.17 -13.54 7.58
CA GLY A 137 -3.49 -14.71 8.38
C GLY A 137 -2.24 -15.41 8.91
N PRO A 138 -2.38 -16.63 9.48
CA PRO A 138 -1.27 -17.36 10.07
C PRO A 138 -0.12 -17.62 9.07
N PRO A 139 1.14 -17.65 9.55
CA PRO A 139 2.28 -17.94 8.70
C PRO A 139 2.15 -19.29 7.99
N PRO A 140 2.45 -19.38 6.69
CA PRO A 140 2.28 -20.59 5.91
C PRO A 140 3.34 -21.68 6.19
N GLY A 141 4.34 -21.40 7.04
CA GLY A 141 5.42 -22.35 7.37
C GLY A 141 6.52 -22.46 6.31
N GLU A 142 6.55 -21.57 5.32
CA GLU A 142 7.53 -21.56 4.23
C GLU A 142 8.09 -20.14 4.00
N ARG A 143 9.35 -20.06 3.52
CA ARG A 143 9.96 -18.78 3.17
C ARG A 143 9.20 -18.11 2.03
N MET A 144 9.09 -16.79 2.13
CA MET A 144 8.41 -15.99 1.12
C MET A 144 9.18 -14.72 0.79
N VAL A 145 8.80 -14.09 -0.30
CA VAL A 145 9.34 -12.82 -0.75
C VAL A 145 8.16 -11.90 -1.06
N ALA A 146 8.19 -10.71 -0.46
CA ALA A 146 7.23 -9.64 -0.69
C ALA A 146 7.97 -8.34 -1.03
N SER A 147 7.27 -7.37 -1.61
CA SER A 147 7.86 -6.05 -1.81
C SER A 147 7.98 -5.29 -0.48
N LEU A 148 9.05 -4.52 -0.29
CA LEU A 148 9.19 -3.65 0.89
C LEU A 148 8.01 -2.68 0.99
N ARG A 149 7.54 -2.16 -0.15
CA ARG A 149 6.39 -1.24 -0.20
C ARG A 149 5.13 -1.86 0.40
N GLU A 150 4.87 -3.13 0.12
CA GLU A 150 3.71 -3.85 0.66
C GLU A 150 3.83 -4.05 2.17
N LEU A 151 5.00 -4.49 2.65
CA LEU A 151 5.27 -4.63 4.09
C LEU A 151 5.07 -3.32 4.85
N LEU A 152 5.52 -2.19 4.29
CA LEU A 152 5.27 -0.88 4.90
C LEU A 152 3.79 -0.49 4.93
N GLY A 153 3.01 -0.97 3.96
CA GLY A 153 1.55 -0.84 3.96
C GLY A 153 0.90 -1.63 5.10
N LEU A 154 1.36 -2.86 5.35
CA LEU A 154 0.89 -3.67 6.48
C LEU A 154 1.14 -2.98 7.82
N VAL A 155 2.34 -2.43 8.00
CA VAL A 155 2.70 -1.69 9.21
C VAL A 155 1.76 -0.50 9.42
N GLY A 156 1.45 0.25 8.35
CA GLY A 156 0.50 1.36 8.44
C GLY A 156 -0.90 0.90 8.88
N ALA A 157 -1.40 -0.20 8.30
CA ALA A 157 -2.69 -0.77 8.67
C ALA A 157 -2.71 -1.31 10.11
N HIS A 158 -1.66 -2.02 10.54
CA HIS A 158 -1.50 -2.50 11.91
C HIS A 158 -1.54 -1.33 12.92
N GLU A 159 -0.80 -0.25 12.64
CA GLU A 159 -0.78 0.93 13.52
C GLU A 159 -2.16 1.61 13.59
N TRP A 160 -2.91 1.66 12.49
CA TRP A 160 -4.30 2.13 12.51
C TRP A 160 -5.22 1.18 13.27
N ARG A 161 -5.07 -0.13 13.10
CA ARG A 161 -5.87 -1.13 13.80
C ARG A 161 -5.67 -1.04 15.31
N LYS A 162 -4.42 -0.83 15.74
CA LYS A 162 -4.00 -0.70 17.14
C LYS A 162 -4.45 0.62 17.77
N LYS A 163 -4.17 1.76 17.12
CA LYS A 163 -4.41 3.10 17.71
C LYS A 163 -5.79 3.67 17.42
N GLY A 164 -6.43 3.21 16.35
CA GLY A 164 -7.63 3.82 15.80
C GLY A 164 -7.32 5.12 15.05
N VAL A 165 -8.02 5.34 13.95
CA VAL A 165 -8.03 6.60 13.21
C VAL A 165 -9.07 7.50 13.85
N GLU A 166 -8.64 8.68 14.29
CA GLU A 166 -9.54 9.68 14.86
C GLU A 166 -10.40 10.31 13.77
N VAL A 167 -11.70 10.38 14.02
CA VAL A 167 -12.70 10.96 13.12
C VAL A 167 -13.49 12.01 13.90
N PRO A 168 -13.14 13.31 13.81
CA PRO A 168 -13.77 14.37 14.59
C PRO A 168 -15.29 14.45 14.41
N ALA A 169 -15.81 14.15 13.22
CA ALA A 169 -17.24 14.09 12.94
C ALA A 169 -17.99 13.04 13.80
N LEU A 170 -17.27 12.04 14.33
CA LEU A 170 -17.80 11.05 15.26
C LEU A 170 -17.74 11.50 16.73
N GLY A 171 -17.42 12.76 17.02
CA GLY A 171 -17.51 13.36 18.35
C GLY A 171 -16.20 13.64 19.07
N PRO A 172 -16.27 13.89 20.39
CA PRO A 172 -15.08 14.12 21.19
C PRO A 172 -14.30 12.81 21.42
N PRO A 173 -12.97 12.88 21.52
CA PRO A 173 -12.14 11.75 21.93
C PRO A 173 -12.45 11.32 23.37
N PRO A 174 -12.16 10.06 23.74
CA PRO A 174 -11.45 9.04 22.95
C PRO A 174 -12.34 8.16 22.06
N ASN A 175 -13.67 8.31 22.12
CA ASN A 175 -14.63 7.40 21.49
C ASN A 175 -14.93 7.72 20.01
N ASN A 176 -14.21 8.65 19.41
CA ASN A 176 -14.37 9.10 18.04
C ASN A 176 -13.39 8.40 17.08
N ARG A 177 -13.00 7.15 17.37
CA ARG A 177 -11.98 6.41 16.64
C ARG A 177 -12.55 5.21 15.90
N ILE A 178 -12.05 4.99 14.69
CA ILE A 178 -12.33 3.82 13.86
C ILE A 178 -11.07 2.96 13.75
N HIS A 179 -11.20 1.66 13.97
CA HIS A 179 -10.09 0.71 13.96
C HIS A 179 -10.15 -0.18 12.71
N PRO A 180 -9.67 0.29 11.55
CA PRO A 180 -9.79 -0.44 10.30
C PRO A 180 -8.98 -1.73 10.33
N HIS A 181 -9.55 -2.80 9.78
CA HIS A 181 -8.79 -4.00 9.41
C HIS A 181 -7.95 -3.74 8.15
N TYR A 182 -6.92 -4.55 7.94
CA TYR A 182 -6.14 -4.52 6.69
C TYR A 182 -7.06 -4.71 5.47
N GLY A 183 -6.76 -4.01 4.38
CA GLY A 183 -7.55 -4.06 3.14
C GLY A 183 -8.81 -3.19 3.13
N VAL A 184 -9.26 -2.67 4.27
CA VAL A 184 -10.45 -1.81 4.35
C VAL A 184 -10.07 -0.33 4.18
N PHE A 185 -10.88 0.43 3.43
CA PHE A 185 -10.62 1.86 3.19
C PHE A 185 -10.65 2.67 4.50
N SER A 186 -9.46 3.11 4.92
CA SER A 186 -9.27 3.84 6.18
C SER A 186 -9.72 5.30 6.08
N PRO A 187 -10.44 5.86 7.08
CA PRO A 187 -10.94 7.24 7.07
C PRO A 187 -9.86 8.30 7.39
N VAL A 188 -8.60 8.06 7.00
CA VAL A 188 -7.49 9.01 7.21
C VAL A 188 -7.60 10.30 6.38
N ARG A 189 -8.43 10.30 5.34
CA ARG A 189 -8.81 11.49 4.56
C ARG A 189 -10.31 11.71 4.74
N GLY A 190 -10.66 12.37 5.84
CA GLY A 190 -12.01 12.44 6.38
C GLY A 190 -12.93 13.49 5.73
N GLU A 191 -12.51 14.20 4.69
CA GLU A 191 -13.25 15.32 4.12
C GLU A 191 -14.65 14.90 3.62
N TYR A 192 -14.78 13.67 3.11
CA TYR A 192 -16.08 13.12 2.72
C TYR A 192 -17.01 12.88 3.93
N VAL A 193 -16.45 12.57 5.10
CA VAL A 193 -17.21 12.38 6.34
C VAL A 193 -17.80 13.71 6.79
N ASP A 194 -17.03 14.80 6.68
CA ASP A 194 -17.50 16.15 7.00
C ASP A 194 -18.61 16.61 6.05
N LEU A 195 -18.50 16.30 4.75
CA LEU A 195 -19.55 16.57 3.78
C LEU A 195 -20.87 15.86 4.15
N VAL A 196 -20.78 14.58 4.51
CA VAL A 196 -21.97 13.81 4.95
C VAL A 196 -22.47 14.33 6.30
N ALA A 197 -21.61 14.81 7.19
CA ALA A 197 -22.02 15.36 8.48
C ALA A 197 -22.82 16.65 8.32
N ALA A 198 -22.45 17.49 7.36
CA ALA A 198 -23.11 18.77 7.07
C ALA A 198 -24.39 18.65 6.23
N ALA A 199 -24.47 17.63 5.37
CA ALA A 199 -25.61 17.45 4.46
C ALA A 199 -26.93 17.21 5.22
N PRO A 200 -28.04 17.91 4.94
CA PRO A 200 -29.31 17.71 5.63
C PRO A 200 -29.82 16.27 5.45
N LEU A 201 -30.34 15.67 6.52
CA LEU A 201 -30.97 14.35 6.45
C LEU A 201 -32.40 14.50 5.93
N PRO A 202 -32.78 13.86 4.81
CA PRO A 202 -34.16 13.90 4.32
C PRO A 202 -35.11 13.08 5.22
N SER A 203 -34.57 12.12 5.97
CA SER A 203 -35.28 11.31 6.96
C SER A 203 -34.29 10.81 8.01
N ALA A 204 -34.77 10.62 9.24
CA ALA A 204 -34.04 9.97 10.32
C ALA A 204 -34.54 8.55 10.62
N ALA A 205 -35.46 7.99 9.82
CA ALA A 205 -36.04 6.68 10.11
C ALA A 205 -35.11 5.52 9.70
N LEU A 206 -34.60 5.54 8.46
CA LEU A 206 -33.83 4.45 7.88
C LEU A 206 -32.78 5.00 6.92
N ALA A 207 -31.56 4.47 7.00
CA ALA A 207 -30.51 4.69 6.01
C ALA A 207 -29.85 3.37 5.61
N PHE A 208 -29.37 3.32 4.36
CA PHE A 208 -28.55 2.22 3.85
C PHE A 208 -27.14 2.73 3.60
N ASP A 209 -26.14 2.05 4.18
CA ASP A 209 -24.71 2.30 3.95
C ASP A 209 -24.15 1.17 3.09
N ILE A 210 -24.03 1.41 1.79
CA ILE A 210 -23.65 0.40 0.79
C ILE A 210 -22.16 0.51 0.50
N GLY A 211 -21.40 -0.58 0.68
CA GLY A 211 -19.94 -0.54 0.69
C GLY A 211 -19.44 0.11 1.98
N THR A 212 -20.01 -0.31 3.12
CA THR A 212 -19.80 0.35 4.42
C THR A 212 -18.33 0.39 4.84
N GLY A 213 -17.51 -0.55 4.35
CA GLY A 213 -16.07 -0.61 4.61
C GLY A 213 -15.78 -0.59 6.11
N THR A 214 -15.27 0.54 6.60
CA THR A 214 -14.95 0.71 8.03
C THR A 214 -16.17 1.01 8.92
N GLY A 215 -17.35 1.20 8.35
CA GLY A 215 -18.55 1.60 9.06
C GLY A 215 -18.56 3.06 9.50
N VAL A 216 -17.62 3.89 9.02
CA VAL A 216 -17.48 5.29 9.45
C VAL A 216 -18.72 6.13 9.12
N LEU A 217 -19.34 5.90 7.96
CA LEU A 217 -20.57 6.61 7.57
C LEU A 217 -21.78 6.07 8.33
N ALA A 218 -21.91 4.75 8.50
CA ALA A 218 -22.93 4.17 9.36
C ALA A 218 -22.88 4.74 10.80
N ALA A 219 -21.68 4.79 11.41
CA ALA A 219 -21.48 5.36 12.73
C ALA A 219 -21.86 6.85 12.79
N LEU A 220 -21.49 7.62 11.75
CA LEU A 220 -21.89 9.02 11.63
C LEU A 220 -23.41 9.16 11.55
N LEU A 221 -24.08 8.38 10.72
CA LEU A 221 -25.54 8.44 10.53
C LEU A 221 -26.30 8.12 11.82
N VAL A 222 -25.90 7.09 12.55
CA VAL A 222 -26.45 6.78 13.89
C VAL A 222 -26.26 7.97 14.83
N ARG A 223 -25.06 8.57 14.86
CA ARG A 223 -24.78 9.74 15.69
C ARG A 223 -25.61 10.97 15.31
N ARG A 224 -25.98 11.11 14.04
CA ARG A 224 -26.87 12.17 13.53
C ARG A 224 -28.36 11.89 13.81
N GLY A 225 -28.69 10.79 14.47
CA GLY A 225 -30.04 10.45 14.91
C GLY A 225 -30.83 9.56 13.96
N VAL A 226 -30.18 8.93 12.98
CA VAL A 226 -30.85 7.91 12.15
C VAL A 226 -31.17 6.68 13.01
N GLN A 227 -32.46 6.30 13.08
CA GLN A 227 -32.97 5.25 13.96
C GLN A 227 -32.52 3.85 13.55
N GLN A 228 -32.44 3.58 12.24
CA GLN A 228 -31.98 2.32 11.71
C GLN A 228 -30.98 2.55 10.57
N VAL A 229 -29.79 1.95 10.68
CA VAL A 229 -28.81 1.93 9.60
C VAL A 229 -28.58 0.48 9.17
N VAL A 230 -28.82 0.19 7.90
CA VAL A 230 -28.50 -1.10 7.29
C VAL A 230 -27.19 -0.94 6.52
N ALA A 231 -26.12 -1.52 7.05
CA ALA A 231 -24.79 -1.45 6.46
C ALA A 231 -24.47 -2.76 5.73
N THR A 232 -23.98 -2.67 4.49
CA THR A 232 -23.67 -3.84 3.66
C THR A 232 -22.27 -3.73 3.04
N GLU A 233 -21.56 -4.85 2.98
CA GLU A 233 -20.27 -5.04 2.30
C GLU A 233 -20.30 -6.39 1.55
N GLN A 234 -19.40 -6.58 0.57
CA GLN A 234 -19.25 -7.84 -0.17
C GLN A 234 -18.51 -8.92 0.61
#